data_AF-A0A949GNF8-F1
#
_entry.id   AF-A0A949GNF8-F1
#
_cell.length_a   1.000
_cell.length_b   1.000
_cell.length_c   1.000
_cell.angle_alpha   90.00
_cell.angle_beta   90.00
_cell.angle_gamma   90.00
#
_symmetry.space_group_name_H-M   'P 1'
#
loop_
_entity.id
_entity.type
_entity.pdbx_description
1 polymer ?
#
loop_
_entity_poly.entity_id
_entity_poly.type
_entity_poly.pdbx_seq_one_letter_code
_entity_poly.pdbx_strand_id
1 'polypeptide(L)' 'ALFPLKWLTQGMREVFLPDTFAIKEVAKSWETSRGITINLIWLVVGVALAIKTFRWDRD' A
#
# COMPACT_ATOMS: atom_id res chain seq x y z
N ALA A 1 -5.87 7.10 -6.44
CA ALA A 1 -5.77 6.94 -4.98
C ALA A 1 -4.33 7.20 -4.56
N LEU A 2 -4.12 8.12 -3.61
CA LEU A 2 -2.78 8.53 -3.16
C LEU A 2 -2.32 7.80 -1.89
N PHE A 3 -3.24 7.54 -0.96
CA PHE A 3 -2.93 6.90 0.32
C PHE A 3 -2.70 5.39 0.19
N PRO A 4 -1.83 4.80 1.05
CA PRO A 4 -1.40 3.40 0.91
C PRO A 4 -2.53 2.41 1.24
N LEU A 5 -3.47 2.80 2.11
CA LEU A 5 -4.54 1.92 2.59
C LEU A 5 -5.36 1.28 1.46
N LYS A 6 -5.71 2.06 0.43
CA LYS A 6 -6.45 1.55 -0.74
C LYS A 6 -5.69 0.43 -1.44
N TRP A 7 -4.38 0.59 -1.60
CA TRP A 7 -3.55 -0.33 -2.37
C TRP A 7 -3.29 -1.62 -1.59
N LEU A 8 -3.16 -1.51 -0.27
CA LEU A 8 -3.06 -2.67 0.61
C LEU A 8 -4.34 -3.52 0.58
N THR A 9 -5.53 -2.90 0.67
CA THR A 9 -6.79 -3.65 0.59
C THR A 9 -7.05 -4.24 -0.80
N GLN A 10 -6.65 -3.55 -1.86
CA GLN A 10 -6.73 -4.08 -3.23
C GLN A 10 -5.78 -5.28 -3.42
N GLY A 11 -4.55 -5.23 -2.89
CA GLY A 11 -3.61 -6.35 -2.95
C GLY A 11 -4.11 -7.57 -2.17
N MET A 12 -4.77 -7.38 -1.03
CA MET A 12 -5.42 -8.50 -0.32
C MET A 12 -6.52 -9.13 -1.18
N ARG A 13 -7.35 -8.32 -1.85
CA ARG A 13 -8.38 -8.85 -2.76
C ARG A 13 -7.78 -9.60 -3.94
N GLU A 14 -6.70 -9.10 -4.55
CA GLU A 14 -5.99 -9.77 -5.64
C GLU A 14 -5.46 -11.16 -5.23
N VAL A 15 -4.92 -11.29 -4.02
CA VAL A 15 -4.40 -12.57 -3.52
C VAL A 15 -5.50 -13.60 -3.28
N PHE A 16 -6.69 -13.17 -2.84
CA PHE A 16 -7.77 -14.08 -2.45
C PHE A 16 -8.84 -14.28 -3.54
N LEU A 17 -8.92 -13.41 -4.54
CA LEU A 17 -9.95 -13.45 -5.58
C LEU A 17 -9.38 -13.89 -6.92
N PRO A 18 -10.16 -14.62 -7.75
CA PRO A 18 -9.77 -14.93 -9.11
C PRO A 18 -9.62 -13.68 -9.98
N ASP A 19 -8.79 -13.74 -11.03
CA ASP A 19 -8.56 -12.63 -11.96
C ASP A 19 -9.83 -12.07 -12.62
N THR A 20 -10.88 -12.89 -12.75
CA THR A 20 -12.18 -12.44 -13.27
C THR A 20 -12.83 -11.34 -12.40
N PHE A 21 -12.44 -11.24 -11.13
CA PHE A 21 -12.90 -10.17 -10.23
C PHE A 21 -12.20 -8.83 -10.47
N ALA A 22 -11.08 -8.78 -11.20
CA ALA A 22 -10.38 -7.53 -11.49
C ALA A 22 -11.30 -6.51 -12.19
N ILE A 23 -12.27 -6.98 -12.98
CA ILE A 23 -13.23 -6.13 -13.70
C ILE A 23 -14.20 -5.43 -12.75
N LYS A 24 -14.42 -5.99 -11.54
CA LYS A 24 -15.27 -5.41 -10.50
C LYS A 24 -14.55 -4.33 -9.67
N GLU A 25 -13.22 -4.23 -9.79
CA GLU A 25 -12.46 -3.14 -9.16
C GLU A 25 -12.74 -1.80 -9.85
N VAL A 26 -12.56 -0.71 -9.12
CA VAL A 26 -12.75 0.65 -9.64
C VAL A 26 -11.85 0.93 -10.86
N ALA A 27 -10.65 0.36 -10.87
CA ALA A 27 -9.71 0.48 -11.98
C ALA A 27 -9.96 -0.51 -13.13
N LYS A 28 -10.89 -1.46 -12.95
CA LYS A 28 -11.13 -2.61 -13.86
C LYS A 28 -9.90 -3.49 -14.11
N SER A 29 -8.90 -3.38 -13.24
CA SER A 29 -7.63 -4.10 -13.25
C SER A 29 -7.06 -4.15 -11.82
N TRP A 30 -6.15 -5.09 -11.56
CA TRP A 30 -5.49 -5.22 -10.25
C TRP A 30 -4.42 -4.17 -10.00
N GLU A 31 -3.88 -3.51 -11.02
CA GLU A 31 -2.87 -2.44 -10.89
C GLU A 31 -1.69 -2.81 -9.95
N THR A 32 -1.29 -4.08 -9.93
CA THR A 32 -0.39 -4.67 -8.92
C THR A 32 0.92 -3.91 -8.78
N SER A 33 1.62 -3.67 -9.91
CA SER A 33 2.89 -2.94 -9.95
C SER A 33 2.76 -1.53 -9.37
N ARG A 34 1.65 -0.85 -9.65
CA ARG A 34 1.36 0.49 -9.15
C ARG A 34 1.06 0.48 -7.65
N GLY A 35 0.26 -0.47 -7.19
CA GLY A 35 -0.05 -0.64 -5.77
C GLY A 35 1.18 -0.94 -4.92
N ILE A 36 2.08 -1.81 -5.41
CA ILE A 36 3.35 -2.10 -4.76
C ILE A 36 4.22 -0.85 -4.68
N THR A 37 4.35 -0.12 -5.79
CA THR A 37 5.17 1.11 -5.86
C THR A 37 4.70 2.16 -4.85
N ILE A 38 3.38 2.41 -4.78
CA ILE A 38 2.83 3.41 -3.86
C ILE A 38 3.03 3.00 -2.40
N ASN A 39 2.83 1.72 -2.06
CA ASN A 39 3.09 1.23 -0.70
C ASN A 39 4.58 1.34 -0.33
N LEU A 40 5.50 1.03 -1.25
CA LEU A 40 6.93 1.19 -1.02
C LEU A 40 7.33 2.65 -0.77
N ILE A 41 6.77 3.60 -1.53
CA ILE A 41 7.00 5.03 -1.28
C ILE A 41 6.55 5.41 0.13
N TRP A 42 5.34 5.01 0.54
CA TRP A 42 4.83 5.31 1.87
C TRP A 42 5.61 4.62 2.99
N LEU A 43 6.10 3.40 2.76
CA LEU A 43 6.98 2.69 3.68
C LEU A 43 8.27 3.49 3.90
N VAL A 44 8.94 3.91 2.82
CA VAL A 44 10.18 4.70 2.90
C VAL A 44 9.93 6.03 3.61
N VAL A 45 8.85 6.73 3.28
CA VAL A 45 8.49 8.00 3.95
C VAL A 45 8.23 7.78 5.43
N GLY A 46 7.44 6.76 5.80
CA GLY A 46 7.13 6.44 7.19
C GLY A 46 8.37 6.08 8.00
N VAL A 47 9.26 5.25 7.45
CA VAL A 47 10.55 4.90 8.08
C VAL A 47 11.44 6.13 8.23
N ALA A 48 11.57 6.95 7.18
CA ALA A 48 12.38 8.17 7.25
C ALA A 48 11.86 9.17 8.30
N LEU A 49 10.53 9.31 8.41
CA LEU A 49 9.90 10.12 9.45
C LEU A 49 10.15 9.53 10.83
N ALA A 50 9.92 8.23 11.03
CA ALA A 50 10.16 7.55 12.30
C ALA A 50 11.62 7.72 12.76
N ILE A 51 12.61 7.52 11.88
CA ILE A 51 14.03 7.74 12.21
C ILE A 51 14.29 9.18 12.66
N LYS A 52 13.63 10.17 12.04
CA LYS A 52 13.82 11.60 12.35
C LYS A 52 13.10 12.07 13.61
N THR A 53 11.92 11.54 13.89
CA THR A 53 11.04 12.05 14.94
C THR A 53 11.07 11.19 16.20
N PHE A 54 11.34 9.90 16.06
CA PHE A 54 11.33 8.97 17.18
C PHE A 54 12.61 9.14 18.00
N ARG A 55 12.44 9.61 19.23
CA ARG A 55 13.49 9.64 20.25
C ARG A 55 13.11 8.65 21.32
N TRP A 56 14.03 7.74 21.64
CA TRP A 56 13.87 6.88 22.80
C TRP A 56 13.99 7.73 24.06
N ASP A 57 12.92 7.77 24.84
CA ASP A 57 12.97 8.33 26.18
C ASP A 57 13.82 7.40 27.04
N ARG A 58 14.84 7.96 27.70
CA ARG A 58 15.74 7.22 28.60
C ARG A 58 15.86 8.02 29.89
N ASP A 59 14.76 8.03 30.63
CA ASP A 59 14.77 8.27 32.07
C ASP A 59 14.66 6.93 32.80
#